data_AF-A0A8S2F3J1-F1
#
_entry.id   AF-A0A8S2F3J1-F1
#
_cell.length_a   1.000
_cell.length_b   1.000
_cell.length_c   1.000
_cell.angle_alpha   90.00
_cell.angle_beta   90.00
_cell.angle_gamma   90.00
#
_symmetry.space_group_name_H-M   'P 1'
#
loop_
_entity.id
_entity.type
_entity.pdbx_description
1 polymer ?
#
loop_
_entity_poly.entity_id
_entity_poly.type
_entity_poly.pdbx_seq_one_letter_code
_entity_poly.pdbx_strand_id
1 'polypeptide(L)'
;MFITQLIGTIIAGVINYATANYLMSIIPDICTDKNVDWTCPNANTFFSASIIWGAIGPIKMFGKGSLYGSLLYLFLIGAFLPVIFWLLMKQFPKQKWLKHVHFPIMLTATSMMPPAPP
;
A
#
# COMPACT_ATOMS: atom_id res chain seq x y z
N MET A 1 -23.74 2.10 18.10
CA MET A 1 -22.93 1.85 16.89
C MET A 1 -21.57 2.54 16.96
N PHE A 2 -21.48 3.87 17.04
CA PHE A 2 -20.18 4.56 17.12
C PHE A 2 -19.42 4.32 18.45
N ILE A 3 -20.08 4.44 19.60
CA ILE A 3 -19.46 4.21 20.92
C ILE A 3 -18.95 2.76 21.06
N THR A 4 -19.73 1.79 20.59
CA THR A 4 -19.36 0.37 20.58
C THR A 4 -18.14 0.10 19.68
N GLN A 5 -18.03 0.77 18.53
CA GLN A 5 -16.85 0.68 17.66
C GLN A 5 -15.62 1.31 18.33
N LEU A 6 -15.77 2.46 18.98
CA LEU A 6 -14.68 3.17 19.68
C LEU A 6 -14.13 2.35 20.85
N ILE A 7 -15.00 1.77 21.67
CA ILE A 7 -14.57 0.88 22.76
C ILE A 7 -13.87 -0.37 22.17
N GLY A 8 -14.43 -0.94 21.10
CA GLY A 8 -13.84 -2.08 20.40
C GLY A 8 -12.43 -1.80 19.86
N THR A 9 -12.19 -0.64 19.23
CA THR A 9 -10.87 -0.29 18.71
C THR A 9 -9.85 -0.01 19.81
N ILE A 10 -10.25 0.61 20.93
CA ILE A 10 -9.38 0.81 22.09
C ILE A 10 -8.93 -0.54 22.66
N ILE A 11 -9.88 -1.45 22.90
CA ILE A 11 -9.59 -2.79 23.43
C ILE A 11 -8.67 -3.56 22.47
N ALA A 12 -9.00 -3.55 21.16
CA ALA A 12 -8.19 -4.21 20.15
C ALA A 12 -6.77 -3.64 20.09
N GLY A 13 -6.59 -2.32 20.18
CA GLY A 13 -5.28 -1.68 20.20
C GLY A 13 -4.43 -2.11 21.40
N VAL A 14 -5.03 -2.13 22.60
CA VAL A 14 -4.35 -2.56 23.84
C VAL A 14 -3.92 -4.03 23.75
N ILE A 15 -4.80 -4.92 23.30
CA ILE A 15 -4.50 -6.35 23.18
C ILE A 15 -3.41 -6.60 22.13
N ASN A 16 -3.48 -5.95 20.97
CA ASN A 16 -2.45 -6.08 19.93
C ASN A 16 -1.07 -5.63 20.44
N TYR A 17 -1.02 -4.48 21.13
CA TYR A 17 0.23 -3.99 21.72
C TYR A 17 0.78 -4.92 22.79
N ALA A 18 -0.06 -5.38 23.73
CA ALA A 18 0.35 -6.30 24.78
C ALA A 18 0.90 -7.62 24.20
N THR A 19 0.23 -8.15 23.18
CA THR A 19 0.65 -9.38 22.49
C THR A 19 1.98 -9.19 21.77
N ALA A 20 2.16 -8.08 21.05
CA ALA A 20 3.41 -7.77 20.37
C ALA A 20 4.58 -7.65 21.37
N ASN A 21 4.36 -6.93 22.49
CA ASN A 21 5.37 -6.78 23.53
C ASN A 21 5.73 -8.12 24.20
N TYR A 22 4.71 -8.96 24.45
CA TYR A 22 4.91 -10.30 24.99
C TYR A 22 5.74 -11.18 24.03
N LEU A 23 5.42 -11.18 22.74
CA LEU A 23 6.14 -11.97 21.74
C LEU A 23 7.61 -11.56 21.62
N MET A 24 7.90 -10.25 21.65
CA MET A 24 9.26 -9.72 21.65
C MET A 24 10.07 -10.11 22.89
N SER A 25 9.42 -10.39 24.02
CA SER A 25 10.09 -10.82 25.26
C SER A 25 10.47 -12.30 25.30
N ILE A 26 9.76 -13.15 24.54
CA ILE A 26 9.95 -14.61 24.56
C ILE A 26 10.79 -15.10 23.39
N ILE A 27 10.66 -14.46 22.22
CA ILE A 27 11.32 -14.90 21.00
C ILE A 27 12.60 -14.08 20.80
N PRO A 28 13.79 -14.67 20.97
CA PRO A 28 15.04 -13.96 20.71
C PRO A 28 15.17 -13.65 19.21
N ASP A 29 15.75 -12.48 18.91
CA ASP A 29 16.03 -12.00 17.55
C ASP A 29 14.80 -11.96 16.60
N ILE A 30 13.59 -11.78 17.14
CA ILE A 30 12.38 -11.60 16.33
C ILE A 30 12.52 -10.40 15.38
N CYS A 31 11.99 -10.53 14.15
CA CYS A 31 12.08 -9.52 13.10
C CYS A 31 13.50 -9.14 12.66
N THR A 32 14.52 -9.93 13.00
CA THR A 32 15.93 -9.71 12.62
C THR A 32 16.37 -10.74 11.59
N ASP A 33 17.34 -10.39 10.73
CA ASP A 33 17.89 -11.28 9.67
C ASP A 33 18.50 -12.60 10.20
N LYS A 34 18.75 -12.69 11.50
CA LYS A 34 19.28 -13.89 12.16
C LYS A 34 18.24 -14.98 12.40
N ASN A 35 16.96 -14.63 12.43
CA ASN A 35 15.87 -15.54 12.75
C ASN A 35 14.97 -15.72 11.51
N VAL A 36 15.24 -16.78 10.74
CA VAL A 36 14.54 -17.08 9.47
C VAL A 36 13.07 -17.49 9.69
N ASP A 37 12.74 -18.01 10.86
CA ASP A 37 11.40 -18.49 11.18
C ASP A 37 10.45 -17.35 11.56
N TRP A 38 11.00 -16.25 12.12
CA TRP A 38 10.22 -15.12 12.65
C TRP A 38 10.56 -13.80 11.92
N THR A 39 10.24 -13.74 10.64
CA THR A 39 10.40 -12.54 9.80
C THR A 39 9.18 -11.60 9.90
N CYS A 40 9.41 -10.29 9.83
CA CYS A 40 8.37 -9.25 10.00
C CYS A 40 8.29 -8.27 8.81
N PRO A 41 8.02 -8.76 7.59
CA PRO A 41 8.10 -7.93 6.39
C PRO A 41 7.01 -6.82 6.35
N ASN A 42 5.83 -7.10 6.88
CA ASN A 42 4.77 -6.10 7.02
C ASN A 42 5.16 -4.98 8.00
N ALA A 43 5.72 -5.31 9.16
CA ALA A 43 6.13 -4.29 10.13
C ALA A 43 7.23 -3.37 9.57
N ASN A 44 8.21 -3.95 8.85
CA ASN A 44 9.29 -3.21 8.22
C ASN A 44 8.81 -2.29 7.09
N THR A 45 7.86 -2.74 6.28
CA THR A 45 7.27 -1.91 5.21
C THR A 45 6.45 -0.76 5.79
N PHE A 46 5.63 -1.01 6.83
CA PHE A 46 4.91 0.04 7.53
C PHE A 46 5.85 1.06 8.20
N PHE A 47 6.91 0.60 8.86
CA PHE A 47 7.91 1.48 9.47
C PHE A 47 8.62 2.37 8.43
N SER A 48 9.02 1.78 7.30
CA SER A 48 9.62 2.51 6.18
C SER A 48 8.65 3.57 5.63
N ALA A 49 7.37 3.22 5.47
CA ALA A 49 6.34 4.16 5.05
C ALA A 49 6.15 5.31 6.06
N SER A 50 6.18 5.04 7.37
CA SER A 50 6.10 6.08 8.41
C SER A 50 7.28 7.06 8.34
N ILE A 51 8.49 6.58 8.05
CA ILE A 51 9.66 7.47 7.86
C ILE A 51 9.48 8.33 6.61
N ILE A 52 9.05 7.72 5.50
CA ILE A 52 8.83 8.41 4.23
C ILE A 52 7.82 9.55 4.39
N TRP A 53 6.64 9.24 4.92
CA TRP A 53 5.54 10.20 4.98
C TRP A 53 5.57 11.11 6.21
N GLY A 54 6.17 10.66 7.32
CA GLY A 54 6.26 11.40 8.57
C GLY A 54 7.53 12.23 8.70
N ALA A 55 8.70 11.64 8.46
CA ALA A 55 9.99 12.28 8.73
C ALA A 55 10.60 12.98 7.50
N ILE A 56 10.60 12.34 6.33
CA ILE A 56 11.18 12.89 5.09
C ILE A 56 10.23 13.90 4.45
N GLY A 57 8.95 13.54 4.40
CA GLY A 57 7.89 14.35 3.82
C GLY A 57 7.83 14.33 2.28
N PRO A 58 6.67 14.70 1.72
CA PRO A 58 6.39 14.53 0.29
C PRO A 58 7.26 15.41 -0.62
N ILE A 59 7.71 16.58 -0.16
CA ILE A 59 8.50 17.52 -0.99
C ILE A 59 9.89 16.94 -1.29
N LYS A 60 10.50 16.25 -0.34
CA LYS A 60 11.83 15.64 -0.54
C LYS A 60 11.75 14.37 -1.40
N MET A 61 10.66 13.62 -1.30
CA MET A 61 10.45 12.42 -2.12
C MET A 61 9.95 12.73 -3.54
N PHE A 62 8.94 13.60 -3.69
CA PHE A 62 8.23 13.82 -4.96
C PHE A 62 8.32 15.25 -5.50
N GLY A 63 9.10 16.13 -4.86
CA GLY A 63 9.27 17.51 -5.30
C GLY A 63 10.06 17.66 -6.60
N LYS A 64 10.17 18.90 -7.09
CA LYS A 64 10.87 19.21 -8.34
C LYS A 64 12.37 18.87 -8.21
N GLY A 65 12.85 17.94 -9.02
CA GLY A 65 14.24 17.45 -8.99
C GLY A 65 14.51 16.32 -7.99
N SER A 66 13.48 15.78 -7.33
CA SER A 66 13.62 14.60 -6.48
C SER A 66 13.72 13.30 -7.30
N LEU A 67 14.24 12.25 -6.68
CA LEU A 67 14.44 10.94 -7.31
C LEU A 67 13.11 10.32 -7.82
N TYR A 68 12.01 10.57 -7.10
CA TYR A 68 10.69 10.00 -7.39
C TYR A 68 9.70 11.01 -7.98
N GLY A 69 10.11 12.24 -8.29
CA GLY A 69 9.21 13.27 -8.81
C GLY A 69 8.59 12.90 -10.17
N SER A 70 9.29 12.13 -10.99
CA SER A 70 8.78 11.64 -12.28
C SER A 70 7.62 10.64 -12.14
N LEU A 71 7.50 9.94 -11.01
CA LEU A 71 6.39 9.00 -10.78
C LEU A 71 5.04 9.71 -10.69
N LEU A 72 5.02 11.01 -10.35
CA LEU A 72 3.78 11.79 -10.33
C LEU A 72 3.12 11.88 -11.71
N TYR A 73 3.88 11.72 -12.82
CA TYR A 73 3.31 11.67 -14.17
C TYR A 73 2.40 10.46 -14.40
N LEU A 74 2.54 9.39 -13.60
CA LEU A 74 1.64 8.24 -13.66
C LEU A 74 0.20 8.60 -13.28
N PHE A 75 -0.02 9.67 -12.51
CA PHE A 75 -1.38 10.17 -12.23
C PHE A 75 -2.09 10.65 -13.49
N LEU A 76 -1.36 11.29 -14.41
CA LEU A 76 -1.92 11.71 -15.70
C LEU A 76 -2.28 10.49 -16.54
N ILE A 77 -1.38 9.50 -16.60
CA ILE A 77 -1.64 8.24 -17.31
C ILE A 77 -2.89 7.56 -16.76
N GLY A 78 -3.00 7.44 -15.43
CA GLY A 78 -4.18 6.89 -14.76
C GLY A 78 -5.47 7.67 -15.03
N ALA A 79 -5.41 9.00 -15.14
CA ALA A 79 -6.57 9.84 -15.44
C ALA A 79 -7.02 9.73 -16.91
N PHE A 80 -6.09 9.60 -17.86
CA PHE A 80 -6.42 9.53 -19.28
C PHE A 80 -6.84 8.12 -19.73
N LEU A 81 -6.35 7.06 -19.07
CA LEU A 81 -6.60 5.67 -19.46
C LEU A 81 -8.12 5.34 -19.59
N PRO A 82 -8.99 5.71 -18.63
CA PRO A 82 -10.42 5.45 -18.73
C PRO A 82 -11.08 6.23 -19.88
N VAL A 83 -10.64 7.47 -20.13
CA VAL A 83 -11.18 8.33 -21.19
C VAL A 83 -10.85 7.78 -22.57
N ILE A 84 -9.59 7.40 -22.77
CA ILE A 84 -9.12 6.78 -24.03
C ILE A 84 -9.92 5.50 -24.30
N PHE A 85 -10.12 4.67 -23.29
CA PHE A 85 -10.84 3.43 -23.46
C PHE A 85 -12.34 3.61 -23.69
N TRP A 86 -12.94 4.63 -23.08
CA TRP A 86 -14.32 5.02 -23.36
C TRP A 86 -14.51 5.46 -24.83
N LEU A 87 -13.58 6.24 -25.38
CA LEU A 87 -13.60 6.64 -26.79
C LEU A 87 -13.46 5.42 -27.72
N LEU A 88 -12.55 4.49 -27.40
CA LEU A 88 -12.37 3.24 -28.15
C LEU A 88 -13.64 2.39 -28.16
N MET A 89 -14.35 2.30 -27.03
CA MET A 89 -15.66 1.61 -26.97
C MET A 89 -16.70 2.27 -27.87
N LYS A 90 -16.69 3.61 -28.00
CA LYS A 90 -17.61 4.36 -28.85
C LYS A 90 -17.32 4.17 -30.34
N GLN A 91 -16.03 4.11 -30.70
CA GLN A 91 -15.59 3.96 -32.09
C GLN A 91 -15.68 2.51 -32.60
N PHE A 92 -15.55 1.51 -31.72
CA PHE A 92 -15.57 0.08 -32.08
C PHE A 92 -16.70 -0.70 -31.37
N PRO A 93 -17.98 -0.43 -31.67
CA PRO A 93 -19.11 -1.07 -30.99
C PRO A 93 -19.21 -2.59 -31.23
N LYS A 94 -18.54 -3.12 -32.26
CA LYS A 94 -18.51 -4.55 -32.59
C LYS A 94 -17.62 -5.37 -31.65
N GLN A 95 -16.64 -4.75 -31.00
CA GLN A 95 -15.65 -5.43 -30.16
C GLN A 95 -16.16 -5.53 -28.72
N LYS A 96 -16.89 -6.61 -28.40
CA LYS A 96 -17.53 -6.82 -27.08
C LYS A 96 -16.54 -7.00 -25.92
N TRP A 97 -15.28 -7.38 -26.19
CA TRP A 97 -14.27 -7.61 -25.16
C TRP A 97 -13.85 -6.32 -24.44
N LEU A 98 -13.88 -5.15 -25.12
CA LEU A 98 -13.54 -3.87 -24.49
C LEU A 98 -14.48 -3.53 -23.32
N LYS A 99 -15.73 -4.02 -23.33
CA LYS A 99 -16.66 -3.80 -22.21
C LYS A 99 -16.26 -4.51 -20.91
N HIS A 100 -15.35 -5.49 -20.99
CA HIS A 100 -14.94 -6.32 -19.86
C HIS A 100 -13.57 -5.89 -19.28
N VAL A 101 -12.92 -4.90 -19.87
CA VAL A 101 -11.62 -4.41 -19.39
C VAL A 101 -11.86 -3.31 -18.35
N HIS A 102 -11.47 -3.59 -17.10
CA HIS A 102 -11.57 -2.65 -16.00
C HIS A 102 -10.19 -2.18 -15.54
N PHE A 103 -9.74 -1.05 -16.10
CA PHE A 103 -8.45 -0.45 -15.76
C PHE A 103 -8.25 -0.16 -14.27
N PRO A 104 -9.25 0.33 -13.51
CA PRO A 104 -9.05 0.53 -12.07
C PRO A 104 -8.63 -0.76 -11.36
N ILE A 105 -9.26 -1.90 -11.71
CA ILE A 105 -8.94 -3.21 -11.13
C ILE A 105 -7.53 -3.65 -11.54
N MET A 106 -7.18 -3.50 -12.82
CA MET A 106 -5.84 -3.85 -13.30
C MET A 106 -4.74 -3.03 -12.63
N LEU A 107 -4.95 -1.73 -12.41
CA LEU A 107 -3.97 -0.86 -11.77
C LEU A 107 -3.84 -1.15 -10.27
N THR A 108 -4.91 -1.61 -9.61
CA THR A 108 -4.86 -2.01 -8.18
C THR A 108 -4.16 -3.34 -7.94
N ALA A 109 -3.88 -4.15 -8.97
CA ALA A 109 -3.25 -5.46 -8.81
C ALA A 109 -1.88 -5.40 -8.11
N THR A 110 -1.18 -4.26 -8.20
CA THR A 110 0.14 -4.05 -7.61
C THR A 110 0.11 -3.43 -6.20
N SER A 111 -1.08 -3.12 -5.67
CA SER A 111 -1.24 -2.42 -4.38
C SER A 111 -0.71 -3.19 -3.17
N MET A 112 -0.62 -4.52 -3.27
CA MET A 112 -0.10 -5.40 -2.21
C MET A 112 1.34 -5.87 -2.46
N MET A 113 2.05 -5.28 -3.43
CA MET A 113 3.45 -5.64 -3.71
C MET A 113 4.44 -5.39 -2.55
N PRO A 114 4.22 -4.48 -1.58
CA PRO A 114 4.99 -4.50 -0.33
C PRO A 114 4.33 -5.51 0.62
N PRO A 115 4.80 -6.76 0.63
CA PRO A 115 5.90 -7.16 1.51
C PRO A 115 6.78 -8.20 0.80
N ALA A 116 7.83 -7.76 0.11
CA ALA A 116 8.85 -8.70 -0.36
C ALA A 116 9.52 -9.33 0.86
N PRO A 117 9.47 -10.65 1.06
CA PRO A 117 10.44 -11.30 1.94
C PRO A 117 11.85 -11.06 1.35
N PRO A 118 12.90 -10.98 2.20
CA PRO A 118 14.27 -11.02 1.72
C PRO A 118 14.54 -12.29 0.88
#